data_AF-A0A846GCX2-F1
#
_entry.id   AF-A0A846GCX2-F1
#
_cell.length_a   1.000
_cell.length_b   1.000
_cell.length_c   1.000
_cell.angle_alpha   90.00
_cell.angle_beta   90.00
_cell.angle_gamma   90.00
#
_symmetry.space_group_name_H-M   'P 1'
#
loop_
_entity.id
_entity.type
_entity.pdbx_description
1 polymer ?
#
loop_
_entity_poly.entity_id
_entity_poly.type
_entity_poly.pdbx_seq_one_letter_code
_entity_poly.pdbx_strand_id
1 'polypeptide(L)'
;MAFQLELNLNNLSLNKYVGFGDSPIPLIYKYLDRKFPNSKFILTTRSLDSWLDSMQWLLEHGKVKWNWSIKVHIYHHIFLGTKTFRKKILEHKFADFHTDVLKYFESRPKDLLILDMEKGFDTKEICDFLQVPATQVEYPHSNKRTTTTFYERVSYEFRQRKTLLDSLTKKLGKNLK
;
A
#
# COMPACT_ATOMS: atom_id res chain seq x y z
N MET A 1 4.84 -20.87 -9.62
CA MET A 1 3.97 -20.23 -10.63
C MET A 1 2.59 -20.05 -10.01
N ALA A 2 1.93 -18.91 -10.24
CA ALA A 2 0.60 -18.53 -9.74
C ALA A 2 0.51 -17.98 -8.30
N PHE A 3 0.93 -16.73 -8.12
CA PHE A 3 0.14 -15.74 -7.34
C PHE A 3 0.20 -14.41 -8.08
N GLN A 4 -0.22 -14.43 -9.35
CA GLN A 4 -0.83 -13.26 -9.95
C GLN A 4 -2.11 -13.04 -9.14
N LEU A 5 -2.02 -12.24 -8.08
CA LEU A 5 -3.12 -11.32 -7.80
C LEU A 5 -3.48 -10.76 -9.17
N GLU A 6 -4.68 -11.04 -9.67
CA GLU A 6 -5.24 -10.46 -10.90
C GLU A 6 -5.46 -8.95 -10.69
N LEU A 7 -4.42 -8.23 -10.27
CA LEU A 7 -4.17 -6.93 -10.81
C LEU A 7 -3.96 -7.23 -12.30
N ASN A 8 -5.00 -7.01 -13.10
CA ASN A 8 -4.92 -7.09 -14.55
C ASN A 8 -4.07 -5.91 -15.05
N LEU A 9 -2.78 -5.90 -14.65
CA LEU A 9 -1.78 -4.87 -14.93
C LEU A 9 -1.43 -4.83 -16.43
N ASN A 10 -1.85 -5.84 -17.18
CA ASN A 10 -1.72 -5.90 -18.63
C ASN A 10 -2.80 -5.06 -19.33
N ASN A 11 -4.00 -4.93 -18.73
CA ASN A 11 -5.06 -4.07 -19.24
C ASN A 11 -5.01 -2.63 -18.73
N LEU A 12 -4.14 -2.34 -17.75
CA LEU A 12 -3.91 -0.97 -17.31
C LEU A 12 -2.96 -0.27 -18.30
N SER A 13 -3.34 0.91 -18.77
CA SER A 13 -2.45 1.81 -19.52
C SER A 13 -1.39 2.43 -18.61
N LEU A 14 -0.59 1.60 -17.95
CA LEU A 14 0.45 2.02 -16.99
C LEU A 14 1.45 2.99 -17.62
N ASN A 15 1.70 2.87 -18.93
CA ASN A 15 2.61 3.72 -19.70
C ASN A 15 2.16 5.20 -19.76
N LYS A 16 0.95 5.54 -19.28
CA LYS A 16 0.45 6.92 -19.22
C LYS A 16 0.87 7.67 -17.95
N TYR A 17 1.49 6.98 -16.99
CA TYR A 17 1.87 7.53 -15.70
C TYR A 17 3.40 7.59 -15.58
N VAL A 18 3.89 8.63 -14.90
CA VAL A 18 5.33 8.86 -14.67
C VAL A 18 5.81 8.40 -13.29
N GLY A 19 4.89 7.94 -12.44
CA GLY A 19 5.19 7.46 -11.10
C GLY A 19 4.01 6.73 -10.49
N PHE A 20 4.30 5.85 -9.53
CA PHE A 20 3.30 5.07 -8.80
C PHE A 20 3.60 5.13 -7.31
N GLY A 21 2.56 5.15 -6.50
CA GLY A 21 2.68 5.14 -5.04
C GLY A 21 1.50 4.46 -4.38
N ASP A 22 1.61 4.28 -3.06
CA ASP A 22 0.63 3.61 -2.20
C ASP A 22 0.29 2.18 -2.66
N SER A 23 -0.71 1.57 -2.03
CA SER A 23 -1.18 0.22 -2.28
C SER A 23 -1.76 0.11 -3.70
N PRO A 24 -1.36 -0.89 -4.51
CA PRO A 24 -0.66 -2.11 -4.12
C PRO A 24 0.86 -2.12 -4.40
N ILE A 25 1.47 -0.96 -4.69
CA ILE A 25 2.84 -0.84 -5.20
C ILE A 25 3.89 -1.56 -4.33
N PRO A 26 3.87 -1.48 -2.98
CA PRO A 26 4.83 -2.20 -2.13
C PRO A 26 4.85 -3.72 -2.36
N LEU A 27 3.73 -4.33 -2.76
CA LEU A 27 3.65 -5.77 -3.02
C LEU A 27 4.21 -6.16 -4.40
N ILE A 28 4.23 -5.23 -5.36
CA ILE A 28 4.53 -5.50 -6.77
C ILE A 28 5.74 -4.72 -7.31
N TYR A 29 6.49 -4.01 -6.46
CA TYR A 29 7.57 -3.11 -6.89
C TYR A 29 8.64 -3.82 -7.75
N LYS A 30 9.02 -5.06 -7.42
CA LYS A 30 9.96 -5.87 -8.22
C LYS A 30 9.41 -6.22 -9.61
N TYR A 31 8.10 -6.43 -9.72
CA TYR A 31 7.46 -6.65 -11.01
C TYR A 31 7.47 -5.36 -11.83
N LEU A 32 7.16 -4.22 -11.20
CA LEU A 32 7.19 -2.90 -11.86
C LEU A 32 8.59 -2.55 -12.35
N ASP A 33 9.61 -2.84 -11.55
CA ASP A 33 11.01 -2.65 -11.92
C ASP A 33 11.41 -3.43 -13.17
N ARG A 34 10.99 -4.70 -13.27
CA ARG A 34 11.21 -5.52 -14.47
C ARG A 34 10.42 -5.03 -15.68
N LYS A 35 9.21 -4.53 -15.46
CA LYS A 35 8.34 -4.00 -16.53
C LYS A 35 8.80 -2.63 -17.03
N PHE A 36 9.39 -1.82 -16.16
CA PHE A 36 9.87 -0.46 -16.43
C PHE A 36 11.34 -0.36 -16.03
N PRO A 37 12.27 -0.87 -16.86
CA PRO A 37 13.69 -0.82 -16.55
C PRO A 37 14.16 0.62 -16.37
N ASN A 38 15.17 0.81 -15.52
CA ASN A 38 15.74 2.12 -15.14
C ASN A 38 14.80 3.02 -14.32
N SER A 39 13.70 2.48 -13.79
CA SER A 39 12.85 3.20 -12.84
C SER A 39 13.62 3.52 -11.55
N LYS A 40 13.35 4.70 -11.00
CA LYS A 40 13.84 5.14 -9.68
C LYS A 40 12.81 4.79 -8.60
N PHE A 41 13.30 4.47 -7.40
CA PHE A 41 12.46 4.05 -6.27
C PHE A 41 12.69 4.95 -5.06
N ILE A 42 11.60 5.31 -4.42
CA ILE A 42 11.62 6.09 -3.18
C ILE A 42 10.96 5.24 -2.10
N LEU A 43 11.73 4.86 -1.09
CA LEU A 43 11.25 4.19 0.11
C LEU A 43 11.01 5.23 1.20
N THR A 44 9.75 5.47 1.55
CA THR A 44 9.39 6.29 2.71
C THR A 44 9.42 5.44 3.97
N THR A 45 10.12 5.93 4.99
CA THR A 45 10.37 5.25 6.26
C THR A 45 9.98 6.13 7.43
N ARG A 46 9.89 5.51 8.61
CA ARG A 46 9.61 6.13 9.92
C ARG A 46 9.98 5.11 10.99
N SER A 47 9.99 5.53 12.26
CA SER A 47 10.13 4.61 13.38
C SER A 47 9.09 3.49 13.36
N LEU A 48 9.49 2.30 13.84
CA LEU A 48 8.62 1.14 13.95
C LEU A 48 7.38 1.45 14.82
N ASP A 49 7.57 2.16 15.93
CA ASP A 49 6.47 2.50 16.85
C ASP A 49 5.45 3.43 16.19
N SER A 50 5.90 4.50 15.52
CA SER A 50 5.03 5.40 14.74
C SER A 50 4.28 4.67 13.62
N TRP A 51 4.93 3.71 12.97
CA TRP A 51 4.28 2.85 11.98
C TRP A 51 3.25 1.91 12.61
N LEU A 52 3.54 1.29 13.75
CA LEU A 52 2.62 0.41 14.46
C LEU A 52 1.36 1.15 14.91
N ASP A 53 1.50 2.35 15.48
CA ASP A 53 0.37 3.21 15.86
C ASP A 53 -0.51 3.56 14.65
N SER A 54 0.12 3.82 13.51
CA SER A 54 -0.57 4.07 12.25
C SER A 54 -1.30 2.81 11.74
N MET A 55 -0.70 1.63 11.86
CA MET A 55 -1.30 0.37 11.46
C MET A 55 -2.47 -0.03 12.37
N GLN A 56 -2.36 0.25 13.67
CA GLN A 56 -3.47 0.05 14.60
C GLN A 56 -4.67 0.90 14.17
N TRP A 57 -4.46 2.20 13.99
CA TRP A 57 -5.52 3.09 13.52
C TRP A 57 -6.09 2.64 12.17
N LEU A 58 -5.25 2.24 11.21
CA LEU A 58 -5.68 1.81 9.88
C LEU A 58 -6.59 0.57 9.95
N LEU A 59 -6.16 -0.45 10.71
CA LEU A 59 -6.85 -1.74 10.80
C LEU A 59 -8.06 -1.71 11.73
N GLU A 60 -8.17 -0.71 12.59
CA GLU A 60 -9.31 -0.54 13.50
C GLU A 60 -10.33 0.48 12.97
N HIS A 61 -9.86 1.63 12.49
CA HIS A 61 -10.69 2.77 12.10
C HIS A 61 -10.63 3.07 10.61
N GLY A 62 -9.43 3.12 10.04
CA GLY A 62 -9.22 3.46 8.63
C GLY A 62 -10.03 2.59 7.68
N LYS A 63 -10.03 1.27 7.89
CA LYS A 63 -10.80 0.32 7.05
C LYS A 63 -12.30 0.59 7.00
N VAL A 64 -12.86 1.15 8.08
CA VAL A 64 -14.28 1.48 8.21
C VAL A 64 -14.53 2.86 7.61
N LYS A 65 -13.73 3.87 8.00
CA LYS A 65 -13.84 5.26 7.49
C LYS A 65 -13.68 5.33 5.99
N TRP A 66 -12.77 4.55 5.43
CA TRP A 66 -12.51 4.48 4.00
C TRP A 66 -13.33 3.39 3.31
N ASN A 67 -14.25 2.75 4.03
CA ASN A 67 -15.17 1.73 3.53
C ASN A 67 -14.47 0.70 2.61
N TRP A 68 -13.40 0.09 3.11
CA TRP A 68 -12.57 -0.84 2.34
C TRP A 68 -13.39 -1.91 1.63
N SER A 69 -13.09 -2.11 0.35
CA SER A 69 -13.65 -3.24 -0.40
C SER A 69 -12.97 -4.56 -0.01
N ILE A 70 -13.58 -5.68 -0.39
CA ILE A 70 -13.00 -7.03 -0.23
C ILE A 70 -11.60 -7.12 -0.86
N LYS A 71 -11.37 -6.46 -2.00
CA LYS A 71 -10.06 -6.46 -2.68
C LYS A 71 -8.98 -5.76 -1.84
N VAL A 72 -9.33 -4.65 -1.20
CA VAL A 72 -8.42 -3.92 -0.30
C VAL A 72 -8.09 -4.76 0.93
N HIS A 73 -9.08 -5.46 1.50
CA HIS A 73 -8.84 -6.43 2.58
C HIS A 73 -7.89 -7.55 2.18
N ILE A 74 -8.06 -8.10 0.97
CA ILE A 74 -7.19 -9.16 0.45
C ILE A 74 -5.76 -8.64 0.30
N TYR A 75 -5.58 -7.45 -0.29
CA TYR A 75 -4.26 -6.83 -0.41
C TYR A 75 -3.59 -6.67 0.96
N HIS A 76 -4.27 -6.04 1.92
CA HIS A 76 -3.69 -5.81 3.24
C HIS A 76 -3.42 -7.12 3.97
N HIS A 77 -4.27 -8.15 3.80
CA HIS A 77 -4.01 -9.45 4.39
C HIS A 77 -2.75 -10.11 3.81
N ILE A 78 -2.55 -10.05 2.49
CA ILE A 78 -1.38 -10.62 1.82
C ILE A 78 -0.11 -9.86 2.22
N PHE A 79 -0.17 -8.53 2.18
CA PHE A 79 0.99 -7.68 2.47
C PHE A 79 1.37 -7.67 3.95
N LEU A 80 0.40 -7.46 4.84
CA LEU A 80 0.61 -7.36 6.29
C LEU A 80 0.58 -8.71 7.01
N GLY A 81 0.20 -9.80 6.34
CA GLY A 81 0.02 -11.12 6.96
C GLY A 81 -1.18 -11.23 7.91
N THR A 82 -1.97 -10.16 8.08
CA THR A 82 -3.09 -10.11 9.03
C THR A 82 -4.22 -9.20 8.54
N LYS A 83 -5.45 -9.46 8.99
CA LYS A 83 -6.65 -8.62 8.75
C LYS A 83 -6.99 -7.70 9.93
N THR A 84 -6.33 -7.92 11.07
CA THR A 84 -6.53 -7.18 12.32
C THR A 84 -5.18 -6.80 12.90
N PHE A 85 -5.17 -5.84 13.83
CA PHE A 85 -3.94 -5.41 14.46
C PHE A 85 -3.33 -6.57 15.28
N ARG A 86 -2.12 -6.98 14.88
CA ARG A 86 -1.34 -8.05 15.51
C ARG A 86 0.10 -7.59 15.60
N LYS A 87 0.45 -6.89 16.69
CA LYS A 87 1.75 -6.20 16.87
C LYS A 87 2.94 -7.03 16.41
N LYS A 88 3.11 -8.25 16.92
CA LYS A 88 4.25 -9.13 16.56
C LYS A 88 4.32 -9.48 15.06
N ILE A 89 3.17 -9.79 14.44
CA ILE A 89 3.13 -10.08 12.99
C ILE A 89 3.54 -8.84 12.20
N LEU A 90 3.04 -7.67 12.60
CA LEU A 90 3.34 -6.40 11.94
C LEU A 90 4.80 -5.98 12.12
N GLU A 91 5.39 -6.18 13.31
CA GLU A 91 6.82 -5.97 13.56
C GLU A 91 7.69 -6.77 12.58
N HIS A 92 7.40 -8.07 12.44
CA HIS A 92 8.11 -8.93 11.49
C HIS A 92 7.92 -8.45 10.05
N LYS A 93 6.68 -8.12 9.64
CA LYS A 93 6.42 -7.65 8.28
C LYS A 93 7.07 -6.31 7.95
N PHE A 94 7.17 -5.42 8.93
CA PHE A 94 7.91 -4.18 8.78
C PHE A 94 9.39 -4.46 8.51
N ALA A 95 10.03 -5.26 9.37
CA ALA A 95 11.44 -5.60 9.23
C ALA A 95 11.71 -6.35 7.90
N ASP A 96 10.94 -7.40 7.60
CA ASP A 96 11.04 -8.20 6.40
C ASP A 96 10.98 -7.33 5.13
N PHE A 97 10.01 -6.40 5.07
CA PHE A 97 9.84 -5.54 3.90
C PHE A 97 11.04 -4.60 3.70
N HIS A 98 11.52 -3.96 4.77
CA HIS A 98 12.67 -3.05 4.67
C HIS A 98 13.94 -3.82 4.28
N THR A 99 14.19 -4.99 4.89
CA THR A 99 15.31 -5.85 4.51
C THR A 99 15.20 -6.31 3.06
N ASP A 100 14.01 -6.68 2.59
CA ASP A 100 13.78 -7.12 1.21
C ASP A 100 14.03 -5.99 0.19
N VAL A 101 13.59 -4.77 0.48
CA VAL A 101 13.85 -3.59 -0.37
C VAL A 101 15.34 -3.29 -0.41
N LEU A 102 16.01 -3.19 0.75
CA LEU A 102 17.44 -2.89 0.81
C LEU A 102 18.26 -3.93 0.04
N LYS A 103 17.95 -5.21 0.25
CA LYS A 103 18.61 -6.31 -0.46
C LYS A 103 18.35 -6.27 -1.97
N TYR A 104 17.14 -5.90 -2.39
CA TYR A 104 16.80 -5.82 -3.81
C TYR A 104 17.60 -4.76 -4.57
N PHE A 105 17.95 -3.66 -3.91
CA PHE A 105 18.70 -2.54 -4.51
C PHE A 105 20.21 -2.55 -4.17
N GLU A 106 20.71 -3.56 -3.47
CA GLU A 106 22.12 -3.65 -3.02
C GLU A 106 23.13 -3.48 -4.16
N SER A 107 22.85 -4.05 -5.35
CA SER A 107 23.73 -3.94 -6.53
C SER A 107 23.57 -2.63 -7.31
N ARG A 108 22.59 -1.78 -6.96
CA ARG A 108 22.28 -0.51 -7.66
C ARG A 108 21.75 0.56 -6.68
N PRO A 109 22.53 0.93 -5.66
CA PRO A 109 22.07 1.83 -4.61
C PRO A 109 21.63 3.21 -5.11
N LYS A 110 22.14 3.65 -6.28
CA LYS A 110 21.76 4.92 -6.93
C LYS A 110 20.31 4.94 -7.48
N ASP A 111 19.62 3.81 -7.47
CA ASP A 111 18.21 3.70 -7.91
C ASP A 111 17.23 3.70 -6.73
N LEU A 112 17.71 3.75 -5.49
CA LEU A 112 16.88 3.81 -4.29
C LEU A 112 17.19 5.06 -3.48
N LEU A 113 16.18 5.88 -3.24
CA LEU A 113 16.18 6.96 -2.26
C LEU A 113 15.41 6.52 -1.02
N ILE A 114 15.96 6.74 0.17
CA ILE A 114 15.29 6.44 1.44
C ILE A 114 14.97 7.77 2.12
N LEU A 115 13.68 8.03 2.30
CA LEU A 115 13.20 9.24 2.96
C LEU A 115 12.68 8.90 4.35
N ASP A 116 13.25 9.52 5.37
CA ASP A 116 12.76 9.42 6.75
C ASP A 116 11.71 10.51 6.99
N MET A 117 10.44 10.09 7.02
CA MET A 117 9.30 11.01 7.13
C MET A 117 9.23 11.71 8.49
N GLU A 118 9.98 11.25 9.49
CA GLU A 118 10.05 11.88 10.82
C GLU A 118 11.08 13.01 10.88
N LYS A 119 12.04 13.04 9.95
CA LYS A 119 13.05 14.10 9.83
C LYS A 119 12.60 15.29 8.98
N GLY A 120 11.38 15.23 8.46
CA GLY A 120 10.82 16.21 7.55
C GLY A 120 10.86 15.75 6.10
N PHE A 121 10.50 16.65 5.20
CA PHE A 121 10.41 16.37 3.77
C PHE A 121 11.08 17.50 3.00
N ASP A 122 12.17 17.16 2.30
CA ASP A 122 12.87 18.09 1.42
C ASP A 122 12.60 17.71 -0.04
N THR A 123 11.91 18.60 -0.77
CA THR A 123 11.65 18.38 -2.20
C THR A 123 12.95 18.39 -3.01
N LYS A 124 14.00 19.07 -2.52
CA LYS A 124 15.28 19.16 -3.21
C LYS A 124 15.93 17.77 -3.32
N GLU A 125 15.92 16.98 -2.25
CA GLU A 125 16.50 15.64 -2.25
C GLU A 125 15.81 14.74 -3.31
N ILE A 126 14.49 14.83 -3.43
CA ILE A 126 13.72 14.11 -4.44
C ILE A 126 14.03 14.62 -5.85
N CYS A 127 14.07 15.94 -6.05
CA CYS A 127 14.38 16.54 -7.34
C CYS A 127 15.79 16.14 -7.82
N ASP A 128 16.78 16.19 -6.94
CA ASP A 128 18.17 15.78 -7.23
C ASP A 128 18.23 14.29 -7.60
N PHE A 129 17.54 13.44 -6.84
CA PHE A 129 17.46 12.00 -7.11
C PHE A 129 16.79 11.66 -8.45
N LEU A 130 15.72 12.38 -8.79
CA LEU A 130 14.98 12.23 -10.05
C LEU A 130 15.61 12.98 -11.22
N GLN A 131 16.65 13.79 -10.97
CA GLN A 131 17.33 14.64 -11.98
C GLN A 131 16.37 15.60 -12.68
N VAL A 132 15.44 16.18 -11.91
CA VAL A 132 14.49 17.18 -12.39
C VAL A 132 14.78 18.55 -11.75
N PRO A 133 14.41 19.67 -12.40
CA PRO A 133 14.59 20.99 -11.81
C PRO A 133 13.96 21.09 -10.42
N ALA A 134 14.70 21.67 -9.48
CA ALA A 134 14.21 21.90 -8.12
C ALA A 134 12.92 22.70 -8.17
N THR A 135 11.86 22.14 -7.61
CA THR A 135 10.57 22.81 -7.45
C THR A 135 10.29 22.93 -5.96
N GLN A 136 10.10 24.16 -5.49
CA GLN A 136 9.57 24.37 -4.15
C GLN A 136 8.07 24.06 -4.18
N VAL A 137 7.69 22.99 -3.49
CA VAL A 137 6.30 22.61 -3.28
C VAL A 137 6.08 22.58 -1.78
N GLU A 138 5.02 23.24 -1.32
CA GLU A 138 4.63 23.13 0.08
C GLU A 138 4.24 21.67 0.39
N TYR A 139 4.76 21.12 1.47
CA TYR A 139 4.53 19.73 1.82
C TYR A 139 3.03 19.50 2.13
N PRO A 140 2.30 18.69 1.34
CA PRO A 140 0.88 18.51 1.53
C PRO A 140 0.63 17.56 2.71
N HIS A 141 0.44 18.10 3.92
CA HIS A 141 0.06 17.30 5.08
C HIS A 141 -1.42 16.90 5.02
N SER A 142 -1.72 15.90 4.19
CA SER A 142 -3.05 15.29 4.04
C SER A 142 -3.12 13.95 4.80
N ASN A 143 -4.32 13.47 5.14
CA ASN A 143 -4.63 12.28 5.97
C ASN A 143 -4.67 12.49 7.49
N LYS A 144 -5.65 13.29 7.97
CA LYS A 144 -5.97 13.37 9.41
C LYS A 144 -6.65 12.08 9.91
N ARG A 145 -6.10 11.48 10.97
CA ARG A 145 -6.68 10.31 11.65
C ARG A 145 -7.96 10.72 12.39
N THR A 146 -9.01 9.91 12.26
CA THR A 146 -10.30 10.08 12.96
C THR A 146 -10.78 8.74 13.52
N THR A 147 -11.53 8.76 14.61
CA THR A 147 -12.09 7.53 15.21
C THR A 147 -13.45 7.21 14.61
N THR A 148 -13.80 5.93 14.58
CA THR A 148 -15.09 5.44 14.07
C THR A 148 -16.12 5.31 15.17
N THR A 149 -17.36 5.68 14.89
CA THR A 149 -18.50 5.46 15.79
C THR A 149 -19.01 4.01 15.71
N PHE A 150 -19.84 3.62 16.67
CA PHE A 150 -20.51 2.30 16.66
C PHE A 150 -21.37 2.11 15.39
N TYR A 151 -22.17 3.10 15.02
CA TYR A 151 -23.03 3.05 13.84
C TYR A 151 -22.24 2.88 12.55
N GLU A 152 -21.10 3.56 12.41
CA GLU A 152 -20.22 3.41 11.24
C GLU A 152 -19.68 1.97 11.14
N ARG A 153 -19.26 1.38 12.27
CA ARG A 153 -18.78 -0.01 12.31
C ARG A 153 -19.88 -0.99 11.92
N VAL A 154 -21.06 -0.88 12.53
CA VAL A 154 -22.20 -1.75 12.22
C VAL A 154 -22.58 -1.65 10.74
N SER A 155 -22.72 -0.43 10.23
CA SER A 155 -23.05 -0.19 8.82
C SER A 155 -22.02 -0.78 7.86
N TYR A 156 -20.74 -0.69 8.23
CA TYR A 156 -19.65 -1.26 7.47
C TYR A 156 -19.71 -2.79 7.42
N GLU A 157 -19.92 -3.46 8.54
CA GLU A 157 -20.03 -4.92 8.59
C GLU A 157 -21.23 -5.43 7.77
N PHE A 158 -22.36 -4.74 7.82
CA PHE A 158 -23.52 -5.05 6.96
C PHE A 158 -23.17 -4.94 5.47
N ARG A 159 -22.44 -3.90 5.06
CA ARG A 159 -22.00 -3.74 3.68
C ARG A 159 -21.07 -4.88 3.25
N GLN A 160 -20.08 -5.25 4.07
CA GLN A 160 -19.17 -6.35 3.74
C GLN A 160 -19.92 -7.67 3.55
N ARG A 161 -20.84 -7.99 4.47
CA ARG A 161 -21.66 -9.21 4.39
C ARG A 161 -22.55 -9.22 3.16
N LYS A 162 -23.21 -8.11 2.86
CA LYS A 162 -24.04 -7.97 1.66
C LYS A 162 -23.21 -8.21 0.39
N THR A 163 -22.06 -7.56 0.25
CA THR A 163 -21.19 -7.75 -0.92
C THR A 163 -20.71 -9.19 -1.05
N LEU A 164 -20.40 -9.86 0.07
CA LEU A 164 -20.02 -11.28 0.03
C LEU A 164 -21.18 -12.15 -0.46
N LEU A 165 -22.38 -11.96 0.07
CA LEU A 165 -23.58 -12.68 -0.35
C LEU A 165 -23.87 -12.47 -1.85
N ASP A 166 -23.85 -11.22 -2.32
CA ASP A 166 -24.04 -10.88 -3.74
C ASP A 166 -23.00 -11.56 -4.65
N SER A 167 -21.75 -11.71 -4.17
CA SER A 167 -20.70 -12.39 -4.90
C SER A 167 -20.91 -13.91 -4.99
N LEU A 168 -21.43 -14.52 -3.92
CA LEU A 168 -21.73 -15.95 -3.85
C LEU A 168 -22.94 -16.31 -4.72
N THR A 169 -24.02 -15.53 -4.65
CA THR A 169 -25.22 -15.74 -5.47
C THR A 169 -24.89 -15.61 -6.96
N LYS A 170 -24.08 -14.62 -7.35
CA LYS A 170 -23.62 -14.46 -8.73
C LYS A 170 -22.76 -15.65 -9.22
N LYS A 171 -21.93 -16.24 -8.36
CA LYS A 171 -21.14 -17.43 -8.71
C LYS A 171 -22.02 -18.67 -8.86
N LEU A 172 -22.96 -18.90 -7.94
CA LEU A 172 -23.89 -20.02 -8.00
C LEU A 172 -24.80 -19.94 -9.23
N GLY A 173 -25.35 -18.75 -9.55
CA GLY A 173 -26.17 -18.55 -10.73
C GLY A 173 -25.44 -18.69 -12.07
N LYS A 174 -24.10 -18.58 -12.08
CA LYS A 174 -23.27 -18.86 -13.26
C LYS A 174 -22.94 -20.34 -13.45
N ASN A 175 -23.02 -21.15 -12.39
CA ASN A 175 -22.76 -22.59 -12.43
C ASN A 175 -24.02 -23.42 -12.75
N LEU A 176 -25.18 -22.77 -12.88
CA LEU A 176 -26.49 -23.37 -13.20
C LEU A 176 -26.95 -23.08 -14.64
N LYS A 177 -26.08 -22.52 -15.48
CA LYS A 177 -26.25 -22.31 -16.92
C LYS A 177 -25.08 -22.94 -17.65
#